data_AF-A0A257RPY1-F1
#
_entry.id   AF-A0A257RPY1-F1
#
_cell.length_a   1.000
_cell.length_b   1.000
_cell.length_c   1.000
_cell.angle_alpha   90.00
_cell.angle_beta   90.00
_cell.angle_gamma   90.00
#
_symmetry.space_group_name_H-M   'P 1'
#
loop_
_entity.id
_entity.type
_entity.pdbx_description
1 polymer ?
#
loop_
_entity_poly.entity_id
_entity_poly.type
_entity_poly.pdbx_seq_one_letter_code
_entity_poly.pdbx_strand_id
1 'polypeptide(L)'
;MSQPTKDEEALIGLTKNALADVLGREPTKQEVWRVHAGFKRMAFMLLDHLDHIKKYDNENLDQKTYPEDMETDDSETTDPERTLGEEGEPAK
;
A
#
# COMPACT_ATOMS: atom_id res chain seq x y z
N MET A 1 5.44 13.06 -30.00
CA MET A 1 5.73 11.92 -29.10
C MET A 1 7.23 11.68 -29.19
N SER A 2 7.99 11.88 -28.10
CA SER A 2 9.43 11.55 -28.09
C SER A 2 9.63 10.05 -28.26
N GLN A 3 10.75 9.65 -28.84
CA GLN A 3 11.13 8.24 -28.87
C GLN A 3 11.45 7.73 -27.46
N PRO A 4 11.19 6.43 -27.17
CA PRO A 4 11.55 5.84 -25.88
C PRO A 4 13.06 5.88 -25.66
N THR A 5 13.48 5.99 -24.40
CA THR A 5 14.89 5.79 -24.06
C THR A 5 15.26 4.31 -24.15
N LYS A 6 16.55 3.98 -24.22
CA LYS A 6 17.02 2.57 -24.22
C LYS A 6 16.50 1.79 -23.01
N ASP A 7 16.47 2.43 -21.84
CA ASP A 7 15.97 1.80 -20.62
C ASP A 7 14.46 1.57 -20.71
N GLU A 8 13.73 2.50 -21.34
CA GLU A 8 12.31 2.32 -21.58
C GLU A 8 12.03 1.18 -22.58
N GLU A 9 12.84 1.04 -23.62
CA GLU A 9 12.74 -0.08 -24.56
C GLU A 9 12.99 -1.43 -23.85
N ALA A 10 13.96 -1.49 -22.93
CA ALA A 10 14.22 -2.68 -22.14
C ALA A 10 13.02 -3.03 -21.24
N LEU A 11 12.41 -2.04 -20.57
CA LEU A 11 11.21 -2.23 -19.76
C LEU A 11 9.99 -2.68 -20.59
N ILE A 12 9.83 -2.13 -21.79
CA ILE A 12 8.80 -2.57 -22.74
C ILE A 12 9.06 -4.02 -23.17
N GLY A 13 10.32 -4.41 -23.38
CA GLY A 13 10.73 -5.79 -23.67
C GLY A 13 10.38 -6.76 -22.54
N LEU A 14 10.66 -6.38 -21.30
CA LEU A 14 10.27 -7.17 -20.12
C LEU A 14 8.75 -7.32 -20.03
N THR A 15 8.01 -6.24 -20.25
CA THR A 15 6.53 -6.26 -20.28
C THR A 15 6.02 -7.21 -21.35
N LYS A 16 6.62 -7.19 -22.55
CA LYS A 16 6.26 -8.08 -23.65
C LYS A 16 6.47 -9.55 -23.27
N ASN A 17 7.62 -9.89 -22.70
CA ASN A 17 7.94 -11.27 -22.32
C ASN A 17 6.99 -11.78 -21.22
N ALA A 18 6.81 -10.99 -20.15
CA ALA A 18 5.90 -11.36 -19.06
C ALA A 18 4.46 -11.52 -19.55
N LEU A 19 4.01 -10.65 -20.46
CA LEU A 19 2.68 -10.74 -21.03
C LEU A 19 2.52 -11.94 -21.97
N ALA A 20 3.57 -12.32 -22.72
CA ALA A 20 3.57 -13.52 -23.54
C ALA A 20 3.44 -14.78 -22.69
N ASP A 21 4.14 -14.85 -21.56
CA ASP A 21 4.09 -15.98 -20.63
C ASP A 21 2.69 -16.17 -20.03
N VAL A 22 2.01 -15.09 -19.66
CA VAL A 22 0.64 -15.15 -19.10
C VAL A 22 -0.40 -15.49 -20.17
N LEU A 23 -0.26 -14.93 -21.38
CA LEU A 23 -1.24 -15.14 -22.45
C LEU A 23 -1.05 -16.45 -23.21
N GLY A 24 0.14 -17.07 -23.14
CA GLY A 24 0.52 -18.22 -23.96
C GLY A 24 0.59 -17.91 -25.47
N ARG A 25 0.71 -16.62 -25.83
CA ARG A 25 0.79 -16.14 -27.22
C ARG A 25 1.57 -14.84 -27.32
N GLU A 26 1.97 -14.48 -28.54
CA GLU A 26 2.55 -13.16 -28.82
C GLU A 26 1.53 -12.05 -28.49
N PRO A 27 1.88 -11.09 -27.61
CA PRO A 27 1.02 -9.96 -27.31
C PRO A 27 1.10 -8.90 -28.41
N THR A 28 -0.01 -8.21 -28.64
CA THR A 28 -0.07 -7.06 -29.54
C THR A 28 0.66 -5.87 -28.94
N LYS A 29 1.16 -4.96 -29.80
CA LYS A 29 1.79 -3.72 -29.34
C LYS A 29 0.88 -2.94 -28.38
N GLN A 30 -0.42 -2.87 -28.66
CA GLN A 30 -1.36 -2.12 -27.83
C GLN A 30 -1.53 -2.74 -26.44
N GLU A 31 -1.56 -4.07 -26.33
CA GLU A 31 -1.60 -4.76 -25.04
C GLU A 31 -0.34 -4.47 -24.22
N VAL A 32 0.84 -4.58 -24.85
CA VAL A 32 2.12 -4.25 -24.21
C VAL A 32 2.14 -2.81 -23.71
N TRP A 33 1.73 -1.83 -24.53
CA TRP A 33 1.71 -0.42 -24.16
C TRP A 33 0.76 -0.12 -23.01
N ARG A 34 -0.42 -0.75 -22.97
CA ARG A 34 -1.39 -0.57 -21.87
C ARG A 34 -0.84 -1.12 -20.55
N VAL A 35 -0.26 -2.32 -20.58
CA VAL A 35 0.33 -2.95 -19.38
C VAL A 35 1.54 -2.16 -18.90
N HIS A 36 2.44 -1.77 -19.80
CA HIS A 36 3.61 -0.94 -19.48
C HIS A 36 3.21 0.39 -18.83
N ALA A 37 2.17 1.05 -19.34
CA ALA A 37 1.63 2.26 -18.72
C ALA A 37 1.07 1.99 -17.31
N GLY A 38 0.44 0.83 -17.09
CA GLY A 38 0.01 0.38 -15.77
C GLY A 38 1.17 0.19 -14.80
N PHE A 39 2.24 -0.51 -15.23
CA PHE A 39 3.45 -0.70 -14.42
C PHE A 39 4.10 0.63 -14.03
N LYS A 40 4.21 1.58 -14.96
CA LYS A 40 4.73 2.92 -14.64
C LYS A 40 3.91 3.61 -13.55
N ARG A 41 2.57 3.61 -13.65
CA ARG A 41 1.70 4.23 -12.65
C ARG A 41 1.87 3.59 -11.28
N MET A 42 1.93 2.26 -11.21
CA MET A 42 2.16 1.54 -9.95
C MET A 42 3.54 1.85 -9.36
N ALA A 43 4.59 1.89 -10.19
CA ALA A 43 5.93 2.26 -9.74
C ALA A 43 5.96 3.67 -9.14
N PHE A 44 5.33 4.66 -9.79
CA PHE A 44 5.23 6.02 -9.26
C PHE A 44 4.45 6.08 -7.94
N MET A 45 3.33 5.37 -7.83
CA MET A 45 2.55 5.32 -6.60
C MET A 45 3.35 4.71 -5.43
N LEU A 46 4.10 3.64 -5.68
CA LEU A 46 4.97 3.04 -4.67
C LEU A 46 6.13 3.96 -4.27
N LEU A 47 6.73 4.68 -5.23
CA LEU A 47 7.77 5.67 -4.94
C LEU A 47 7.23 6.83 -4.10
N ASP A 48 6.03 7.32 -4.41
CA ASP A 48 5.36 8.36 -3.64
C ASP A 48 5.06 7.91 -2.20
N HIS A 49 4.59 6.67 -2.02
CA HIS A 49 4.41 6.11 -0.67
C HIS A 49 5.73 5.97 0.10
N LEU A 50 6.82 5.56 -0.56
CA LEU A 50 8.14 5.47 0.09
C LEU A 50 8.68 6.85 0.50
N ASP A 51 8.42 7.90 -0.29
CA ASP A 51 8.81 9.27 0.04
C ASP A 51 8.05 9.79 1.27
N HIS A 52 6.75 9.48 1.37
CA HIS A 52 5.96 9.81 2.55
C HIS A 52 6.46 9.09 3.81
N ILE A 53 6.76 7.79 3.75
CA ILE A 53 7.29 7.03 4.90
C ILE A 53 8.60 7.66 5.39
N LYS A 54 9.53 7.98 4.49
CA LYS A 54 10.81 8.61 4.85
C LYS A 54 10.63 9.98 5.52
N LYS A 55 9.59 10.74 5.17
CA LYS A 55 9.28 12.02 5.83
C LYS A 55 8.78 11.79 7.26
N TYR A 56 7.88 10.83 7.48
CA TYR A 56 7.39 10.48 8.82
C TYR A 56 8.51 9.94 9.74
N ASP A 57 9.46 9.17 9.21
CA ASP A 57 10.61 8.68 9.98
C ASP A 57 11.57 9.82 10.39
N ASN A 58 11.69 10.86 9.56
CA ASN A 58 12.52 12.03 9.86
C ASN A 58 11.83 13.00 10.84
N GLU A 59 10.50 13.12 10.80
CA GLU A 59 9.73 13.99 11.70
C GLU A 59 9.59 13.41 13.13
N ASN A 60 9.79 12.11 13.32
CA ASN A 60 9.73 11.47 14.66
C ASN A 60 11.01 11.58 15.49
N LEU A 61 12.09 12.17 14.97
CA LEU A 61 13.36 12.32 15.70
C LEU A 61 13.40 13.51 16.67
N ASP A 62 12.46 14.45 16.59
CA ASP A 62 12.46 15.69 17.39
C ASP A 62 11.49 15.69 18.59
N GLN A 63 10.84 14.58 18.92
CA GLN A 63 10.04 14.47 20.15
C GLN A 63 10.76 13.68 21.25
N LYS A 64 11.91 14.20 21.69
CA LYS A 64 12.41 13.95 23.05
C LYS A 64 11.80 14.98 23.99
N THR A 65 10.71 14.64 24.67
CA THR A 65 10.41 15.15 26.02
C THR A 65 9.52 14.10 26.69
N TYR A 66 10.14 13.27 27.54
CA TYR A 66 9.44 12.49 28.55
C TYR A 66 8.71 13.44 29.51
N PRO A 67 7.67 12.96 30.19
CA PRO A 67 7.59 13.13 31.62
C PRO A 67 7.78 11.76 32.28
N GLU A 68 8.87 11.66 33.02
CA GLU A 68 9.17 10.64 34.00
C GLU A 68 8.31 10.91 35.26
N ASP A 69 7.76 9.85 35.85
CA ASP A 69 7.12 9.73 37.16
C ASP A 69 5.77 10.45 37.45
N MET A 70 4.73 9.65 37.74
CA MET A 70 4.36 9.36 39.13
C MET A 70 3.48 8.11 39.25
N GLU A 71 3.71 7.41 40.36
CA GLU A 71 3.40 6.02 40.68
C GLU A 71 1.90 5.71 40.90
N THR A 72 1.63 4.40 40.82
CA THR A 72 0.49 3.61 41.34
C THR A 72 -0.14 4.10 42.65
N ASP A 73 -1.48 4.03 42.80
CA ASP A 73 -2.16 2.97 43.58
C ASP A 73 -3.70 3.14 43.68
N ASP A 74 -4.37 1.99 43.69
CA ASP A 74 -5.70 1.56 44.12
C ASP A 74 -6.93 2.51 44.16
N SER A 75 -7.98 2.15 43.39
CA SER A 75 -9.33 1.98 43.94
C SER A 75 -10.18 1.05 43.06
N GLU A 76 -10.16 -0.23 43.42
CA GLU A 76 -11.31 -1.14 43.59
C GLU A 76 -12.65 -0.90 42.82
N THR A 77 -13.07 -1.98 42.13
CA THR A 77 -14.47 -2.44 41.86
C THR A 77 -15.25 -1.72 40.73
N THR A 78 -15.97 -2.37 39.80
CA THR A 78 -16.47 -3.74 39.63
C THR A 78 -16.86 -3.97 38.15
N ASP A 79 -16.55 -5.13 37.57
CA ASP A 79 -17.24 -5.77 36.43
C ASP A 79 -17.68 -7.15 36.96
N PRO A 80 -18.89 -7.68 36.71
CA PRO A 80 -19.21 -8.27 35.41
C PRO A 80 -20.69 -8.23 34.97
N GLU A 81 -20.90 -8.56 33.69
CA GLU A 81 -22.14 -9.04 33.05
C GLU A 81 -23.01 -7.98 32.35
N ARG A 82 -23.02 -8.01 31.00
CA ARG A 82 -24.10 -8.68 30.23
C ARG A 82 -24.03 -8.40 28.71
N THR A 83 -23.51 -9.40 28.00
CA THR A 83 -23.92 -9.92 26.67
C THR A 83 -23.91 -9.01 25.43
N LEU A 84 -22.95 -9.35 24.55
CA LEU A 84 -23.06 -9.46 23.09
C LEU A 84 -24.50 -9.77 22.61
N GLY A 85 -25.02 -9.00 21.66
CA GLY A 85 -26.33 -9.21 21.06
C GLY A 85 -26.30 -8.93 19.56
N GLU A 86 -25.98 -9.97 18.80
CA GLU A 86 -26.13 -10.11 17.36
C GLU A 86 -27.61 -10.37 17.01
N GLU A 87 -28.01 -9.94 15.82
CA GLU A 87 -29.18 -10.34 15.01
C GLU A 87 -30.62 -10.12 15.52
N GLY A 88 -31.44 -9.52 14.65
CA GLY A 88 -32.89 -9.44 14.86
C GLY A 88 -33.69 -8.69 13.78
N GLU A 89 -33.69 -9.16 12.53
CA GLU A 89 -34.96 -9.27 11.77
C GLU A 89 -35.58 -10.64 12.13
N PRO A 90 -36.92 -10.84 12.24
CA PRO A 90 -37.85 -10.63 11.12
C PRO A 90 -39.34 -10.30 11.44
N ALA A 91 -40.03 -9.87 10.38
CA ALA A 91 -41.42 -10.12 9.97
C ALA A 91 -42.59 -10.13 10.99
N LYS A 92 -43.52 -9.17 10.80
CA LYS A 92 -44.93 -9.48 10.50
C LYS A 92 -45.63 -8.35 9.75
#